data_AF-A0A0R1LMJ0-F1
#
_entry.id   AF-A0A0R1LMJ0-F1
#
_cell.length_a   1.000
_cell.length_b   1.000
_cell.length_c   1.000
_cell.angle_alpha   90.00
_cell.angle_beta   90.00
_cell.angle_gamma   90.00
#
_symmetry.space_group_name_H-M   'P 1'
#
loop_
_entity.id
_entity.type
_entity.pdbx_description
1 polymer ?
#
loop_
_entity_poly.entity_id
_entity_poly.type
_entity_poly.pdbx_seq_one_letter_code
_entity_poly.pdbx_strand_id
1 'polypeptide(L)'
;MVKNIKGAVPMNSIVDDLNRAQAQRLLVNVYQTNQDVVYTGYVTTVGKTGMILATYDDYGLSDGAVFLALDVIDEVEFSSDDLDNMAFRMQTAQEERFVQAGGLTMRFDGQRDLRRQILSHAWVDHLVVMLVLANDQHFYEGLVTHVGSETVTVQILNKFDYTDQPQRDLNPDDIEVIEFQGQELSLQSLAAPRLQQMTHVDAEVVTAPDQLRDTLARLVDQDALVALIPEHDQELFFVGRVNTLTRNAVILSLVDMTGQFGGYTVMRLSELHAVLLQSDYLQTMRLFTLLNRANRHQIQPVLNDERLFDATVDQFSARLTQAAAFHTVIRLKLHDGDNLLGYPSQVGAKRFIFHQVEDGQLDQVGKIYQVADVDELAFGYLDAYLTERQLKVEGDL
;
A
#
# COMPACT_ATOMS: atom_id res chain seq x y z
N MET A 1 -14.60 32.05 17.17
CA MET A 1 -15.73 31.56 17.99
C MET A 1 -16.96 31.42 17.10
N VAL A 2 -17.02 30.32 16.34
CA VAL A 2 -18.26 29.72 15.82
C VAL A 2 -17.99 28.22 15.93
N LYS A 3 -18.57 27.59 16.96
CA LYS A 3 -18.57 26.14 17.11
C LYS A 3 -19.55 25.61 16.07
N ASN A 4 -19.04 24.92 15.05
CA ASN A 4 -19.87 23.98 14.31
C ASN A 4 -20.10 22.77 15.22
N ILE A 5 -21.34 22.63 15.67
CA ILE A 5 -21.82 21.45 16.35
C ILE A 5 -22.04 20.41 15.24
N LYS A 6 -21.09 19.49 15.04
CA LYS A 6 -21.37 18.24 14.32
C LYS A 6 -22.47 17.53 15.13
N GLY A 7 -23.64 17.39 14.52
CA GLY A 7 -24.73 16.61 15.11
C GLY A 7 -24.32 15.14 15.10
N ALA A 8 -24.38 14.47 16.24
CA ALA A 8 -24.22 13.03 16.32
C ALA A 8 -25.26 12.37 15.41
N VAL A 9 -24.82 11.61 14.40
CA VAL A 9 -25.70 10.75 13.62
C VAL A 9 -26.27 9.70 14.58
N PRO A 10 -27.59 9.51 14.67
CA PRO A 10 -28.15 8.52 15.58
C PRO A 10 -27.65 7.12 15.21
N MET A 11 -27.23 6.32 16.18
CA MET A 11 -26.78 4.92 15.97
C MET A 11 -27.78 4.05 15.18
N ASN A 12 -29.09 4.37 15.27
CA ASN A 12 -30.12 3.73 14.44
C ASN A 12 -29.96 4.02 12.94
N SER A 13 -29.49 5.21 12.55
CA SER A 13 -29.28 5.60 11.14
C SER A 13 -28.13 4.80 10.51
N ILE A 14 -26.99 4.67 11.21
CA ILE A 14 -25.83 3.91 10.70
C ILE A 14 -26.18 2.45 10.49
N VAL A 15 -26.90 1.82 11.44
CA VAL A 15 -27.33 0.43 11.28
C VAL A 15 -28.30 0.26 10.11
N ASP A 16 -29.22 1.21 9.90
CA ASP A 16 -30.13 1.18 8.75
C ASP A 16 -29.37 1.34 7.41
N ASP A 17 -28.38 2.24 7.36
CA ASP A 17 -27.50 2.45 6.21
C ASP A 17 -26.67 1.18 5.89
N LEU A 18 -26.06 0.56 6.89
CA LEU A 18 -25.30 -0.69 6.73
C LEU A 18 -26.20 -1.85 6.26
N ASN A 19 -27.40 -1.98 6.82
CA ASN A 19 -28.38 -2.98 6.37
C ASN A 19 -28.83 -2.73 4.92
N ARG A 20 -29.00 -1.46 4.53
CA ARG A 20 -29.28 -1.09 3.14
C ARG A 20 -28.12 -1.49 2.22
N ALA A 21 -26.89 -1.12 2.58
CA ALA A 21 -25.68 -1.46 1.84
C ALA A 21 -25.55 -2.98 1.64
N GLN A 22 -25.77 -3.76 2.70
CA GLN A 22 -25.75 -5.22 2.66
C GLN A 22 -26.85 -5.79 1.75
N ALA A 23 -28.10 -5.35 1.94
CA ALA A 23 -29.25 -5.89 1.21
C ALA A 23 -29.22 -5.59 -0.29
N GLN A 24 -28.69 -4.42 -0.66
CA GLN A 24 -28.59 -3.98 -2.05
C GLN A 24 -27.22 -4.25 -2.68
N ARG A 25 -26.25 -4.75 -1.90
CA ARG A 25 -24.87 -4.99 -2.31
C ARG A 25 -24.23 -3.74 -2.92
N LEU A 26 -24.33 -2.62 -2.21
CA LEU A 26 -23.78 -1.33 -2.62
C LEU A 26 -22.30 -1.25 -2.27
N LEU A 27 -21.51 -0.70 -3.18
CA LEU A 27 -20.13 -0.27 -2.88
C LEU A 27 -20.25 0.98 -2.01
N VAL A 28 -19.56 1.00 -0.87
CA VAL A 28 -19.64 2.08 0.11
C VAL A 28 -18.26 2.43 0.65
N ASN A 29 -18.10 3.68 1.06
CA ASN A 29 -17.03 4.14 1.93
C ASN A 29 -17.54 4.17 3.37
N VAL A 30 -16.75 3.66 4.31
CA VAL A 30 -17.08 3.65 5.73
C VAL A 30 -16.03 4.46 6.48
N TYR A 31 -16.48 5.58 7.04
CA TYR A 31 -15.65 6.53 7.79
C TYR A 31 -15.71 6.23 9.29
N GLN A 32 -14.58 6.39 9.96
CA GLN A 32 -14.43 6.12 11.39
C GLN A 32 -14.37 7.42 12.20
N THR A 33 -14.83 7.39 13.46
CA THR A 33 -14.96 8.58 14.31
C THR A 33 -13.60 9.15 14.75
N ASN A 34 -12.62 8.29 14.99
CA ASN A 34 -11.33 8.65 15.61
C ASN A 34 -10.12 8.21 14.79
N GLN A 35 -10.31 7.82 13.53
CA GLN A 35 -9.25 7.40 12.63
C GLN A 35 -9.45 8.04 11.26
N ASP A 36 -8.34 8.40 10.62
CA ASP A 36 -8.33 8.95 9.25
C ASP A 36 -8.41 7.85 8.17
N VAL A 37 -8.48 6.58 8.58
CA VAL A 37 -8.60 5.43 7.67
C VAL A 37 -10.05 5.28 7.23
N VAL A 38 -10.25 5.30 5.92
CA VAL A 38 -11.54 5.03 5.26
C VAL A 38 -11.49 3.64 4.64
N TYR A 39 -12.55 2.86 4.84
CA TYR A 39 -12.65 1.54 4.22
C TYR A 39 -13.67 1.54 3.08
N THR A 40 -13.22 1.11 1.90
CA THR A 40 -14.08 0.98 0.71
C THR A 40 -14.41 -0.48 0.45
N GLY A 41 -15.70 -0.79 0.23
CA GLY A 41 -16.08 -2.17 -0.06
C GLY A 41 -17.56 -2.49 -0.01
N TYR A 42 -17.87 -3.78 0.16
CA TYR A 42 -19.24 -4.29 0.27
C TYR A 42 -19.53 -4.82 1.66
N VAL A 43 -20.59 -4.33 2.31
CA VAL A 43 -21.03 -4.84 3.61
C VAL A 43 -21.54 -6.27 3.42
N THR A 44 -20.94 -7.23 4.12
CA THR A 44 -21.27 -8.65 3.99
C THR A 44 -22.15 -9.14 5.13
N THR A 45 -21.93 -8.64 6.34
CA THR A 45 -22.67 -9.04 7.54
C THR A 45 -22.80 -7.85 8.49
N VAL A 46 -24.03 -7.58 8.94
CA VAL A 46 -24.30 -6.64 10.04
C VAL A 46 -24.71 -7.43 11.27
N GLY A 47 -23.97 -7.25 12.37
CA GLY A 47 -24.23 -7.88 13.66
C GLY A 47 -24.77 -6.88 14.68
N LYS A 48 -24.90 -7.32 15.94
CA LYS A 48 -25.37 -6.46 17.04
C LYS A 48 -24.34 -5.44 17.52
N THR A 49 -23.06 -5.76 17.39
CA THR A 49 -21.94 -4.99 17.96
C THR A 49 -20.98 -4.45 16.90
N GLY A 50 -21.11 -4.90 15.66
CA GLY A 50 -20.25 -4.47 14.57
C GLY A 50 -20.74 -5.01 13.23
N MET A 51 -19.95 -4.74 12.20
CA MET A 51 -20.20 -5.20 10.84
C MET A 51 -18.93 -5.78 10.22
N ILE A 52 -19.08 -6.53 9.13
CA ILE A 52 -17.98 -7.02 8.32
C ILE A 52 -18.12 -6.46 6.91
N LEU A 53 -17.09 -5.78 6.45
CA LEU A 53 -16.96 -5.21 5.12
C LEU A 53 -15.90 -6.00 4.35
N ALA A 54 -16.24 -6.51 3.17
CA ALA A 54 -15.23 -7.04 2.25
C ALA A 54 -14.59 -5.86 1.51
N THR A 55 -13.30 -5.67 1.72
CA THR A 55 -12.55 -4.46 1.36
C THR A 55 -11.85 -4.59 0.01
N TYR A 56 -11.60 -3.43 -0.59
CA TYR A 56 -10.80 -3.28 -1.80
C TYR A 56 -9.70 -2.25 -1.54
N ASP A 57 -8.50 -2.50 -2.09
CA ASP A 57 -7.38 -1.56 -2.02
C ASP A 57 -7.49 -0.43 -3.07
N ASP A 58 -6.56 0.51 -3.03
CA ASP A 58 -6.47 1.65 -3.96
C ASP A 58 -6.32 1.24 -5.44
N TYR A 59 -6.05 -0.04 -5.72
CA TYR A 59 -5.95 -0.59 -7.07
C TYR A 59 -7.22 -1.32 -7.53
N GLY A 60 -8.26 -1.33 -6.69
CA GLY A 60 -9.51 -2.06 -6.93
C GLY A 60 -9.36 -3.57 -6.81
N LEU A 61 -8.31 -4.05 -6.13
CA LEU A 61 -8.12 -5.48 -5.84
C LEU A 61 -8.80 -5.83 -4.53
N SER A 62 -9.33 -7.06 -4.45
CA SER A 62 -9.90 -7.52 -3.18
C SER A 62 -8.80 -7.64 -2.14
N ASP A 63 -8.97 -6.92 -1.03
CA ASP A 63 -8.01 -6.84 0.06
C ASP A 63 -8.61 -7.33 1.37
N GLY A 64 -9.19 -8.54 1.31
CA GLY A 64 -9.72 -9.21 2.49
C GLY A 64 -11.01 -8.62 3.02
N ALA A 65 -11.06 -8.45 4.34
CA ALA A 65 -12.19 -7.86 5.03
C ALA A 65 -11.77 -7.19 6.33
N VAL A 66 -12.62 -6.27 6.77
CA VAL A 66 -12.50 -5.61 8.06
C VAL A 66 -13.77 -5.82 8.88
N PHE A 67 -13.59 -6.09 10.18
CA PHE A 67 -14.62 -5.89 11.18
C PHE A 67 -14.50 -4.50 11.77
N LEU A 68 -15.63 -3.80 11.87
CA LEU A 68 -15.73 -2.51 12.54
C LEU A 68 -16.81 -2.60 13.62
N ALA A 69 -16.45 -2.22 14.85
CA ALA A 69 -17.43 -2.02 15.91
C ALA A 69 -18.40 -0.89 15.53
N LEU A 70 -19.68 -1.02 15.88
CA LEU A 70 -20.70 -0.04 15.43
C LEU A 70 -20.48 1.35 16.01
N ASP A 71 -19.89 1.45 17.19
CA ASP A 71 -19.64 2.70 17.90
C ASP A 71 -18.42 3.47 17.39
N VAL A 72 -17.59 2.86 16.53
CA VAL A 72 -16.48 3.56 15.87
C VAL A 72 -16.84 4.11 14.48
N ILE A 73 -17.98 3.73 13.91
CA ILE A 73 -18.43 4.18 12.58
C ILE A 73 -19.08 5.57 12.69
N ASP A 74 -18.54 6.56 11.97
CA ASP A 74 -19.08 7.93 11.89
C ASP A 74 -20.09 8.08 10.74
N GLU A 75 -19.75 7.57 9.56
CA GLU A 75 -20.54 7.76 8.34
C GLU A 75 -20.41 6.58 7.36
N VAL A 76 -21.48 6.31 6.63
CA VAL A 76 -21.50 5.39 5.48
C VAL A 76 -21.88 6.20 4.24
N GLU A 77 -20.94 6.35 3.31
CA GLU A 77 -21.11 7.07 2.07
C GLU A 77 -21.43 6.10 0.92
N PHE A 78 -22.39 6.49 0.08
CA PHE A 78 -22.95 5.65 -0.99
C PHE A 78 -22.68 6.19 -2.40
N SER A 79 -22.13 7.39 -2.51
CA SER A 79 -21.90 8.06 -3.80
C SER A 79 -20.85 9.14 -3.61
N SER A 80 -19.76 9.03 -4.35
CA SER A 80 -18.67 10.00 -4.44
C SER A 80 -17.84 9.71 -5.68
N ASP A 81 -17.05 10.68 -6.14
CA ASP A 81 -16.13 10.47 -7.26
C ASP A 81 -15.10 9.38 -6.92
N ASP A 82 -14.75 9.23 -5.64
CA ASP A 82 -13.90 8.14 -5.13
C ASP A 82 -14.54 6.76 -5.34
N LEU A 83 -15.83 6.58 -5.04
CA LEU A 83 -16.54 5.33 -5.27
C LEU A 83 -16.68 5.00 -6.77
N ASP A 84 -16.86 6.01 -7.62
CA ASP A 84 -16.89 5.84 -9.07
C ASP A 84 -15.50 5.42 -9.59
N ASN A 85 -14.43 6.05 -9.09
CA ASN A 85 -13.04 5.68 -9.39
C ASN A 85 -12.73 4.25 -8.93
N MET A 86 -13.15 3.87 -7.71
CA MET A 86 -12.97 2.52 -7.20
C MET A 86 -13.70 1.50 -8.08
N ALA A 87 -14.95 1.77 -8.47
CA ALA A 87 -15.70 0.88 -9.35
C ALA A 87 -14.98 0.69 -10.71
N PHE A 88 -14.42 1.76 -11.29
CA PHE A 88 -13.59 1.69 -12.49
C PHE A 88 -12.33 0.82 -12.30
N ARG A 89 -11.62 1.00 -11.18
CA ARG A 89 -10.41 0.22 -10.85
C ARG A 89 -10.73 -1.26 -10.65
N MET A 90 -11.80 -1.58 -9.92
CA MET A 90 -12.28 -2.96 -9.74
C MET A 90 -12.62 -3.63 -11.07
N GLN A 91 -13.29 -2.91 -11.99
CA GLN A 91 -13.57 -3.42 -13.32
C GLN A 91 -12.28 -3.67 -14.11
N THR A 92 -11.36 -2.70 -14.09
CA THR A 92 -10.06 -2.81 -14.77
C THR A 92 -9.25 -4.00 -14.26
N ALA A 93 -9.18 -4.18 -12.95
CA ALA A 93 -8.48 -5.30 -12.32
C ALA A 93 -9.03 -6.66 -12.79
N GLN A 94 -10.35 -6.79 -12.95
CA GLN A 94 -10.98 -7.99 -13.49
C GLN A 94 -10.66 -8.21 -14.97
N GLU A 95 -10.72 -7.16 -15.79
CA GLU A 95 -10.44 -7.21 -17.22
C GLU A 95 -8.99 -7.60 -17.51
N GLU A 96 -8.05 -6.97 -16.81
CA GLU A 96 -6.60 -7.20 -16.92
C GLU A 96 -6.12 -8.43 -16.12
N ARG A 97 -7.02 -9.05 -15.35
CA ARG A 97 -6.75 -10.23 -14.51
C ARG A 97 -5.60 -10.02 -13.55
N PHE A 98 -5.62 -8.89 -12.85
CA PHE A 98 -4.63 -8.60 -11.82
C PHE A 98 -4.52 -9.74 -10.81
N VAL A 99 -3.31 -9.96 -10.34
CA VAL A 99 -3.01 -10.86 -9.24
C VAL A 99 -3.63 -10.26 -7.98
N GLN A 100 -4.52 -11.00 -7.34
CA GLN A 100 -5.23 -10.55 -6.14
C GLN A 100 -5.24 -11.66 -5.10
N ALA A 101 -5.44 -11.29 -3.84
CA ALA A 101 -5.75 -12.25 -2.79
C ALA A 101 -7.09 -12.96 -3.08
N GLY A 102 -7.34 -14.08 -2.41
CA GLY A 102 -8.59 -14.84 -2.56
C GLY A 102 -9.84 -14.10 -2.08
N GLY A 103 -9.68 -12.93 -1.45
CA GLY A 103 -10.73 -12.16 -0.82
C GLY A 103 -11.33 -12.84 0.41
N LEU A 104 -12.46 -12.31 0.88
CA LEU A 104 -13.19 -12.88 2.01
C LEU A 104 -13.77 -14.27 1.67
N THR A 105 -13.23 -15.31 2.30
CA THR A 105 -13.73 -16.70 2.11
C THR A 105 -14.61 -17.18 3.26
N MET A 106 -14.61 -16.47 4.38
CA MET A 106 -15.36 -16.82 5.58
C MET A 106 -16.84 -16.44 5.46
N ARG A 107 -17.68 -17.14 6.23
CA ARG A 107 -19.11 -16.84 6.35
C ARG A 107 -19.43 -16.58 7.81
N PHE A 108 -20.19 -15.51 8.06
CA PHE A 108 -20.49 -15.06 9.41
C PHE A 108 -21.98 -15.09 9.69
N ASP A 109 -22.32 -15.35 10.96
CA ASP A 109 -23.68 -15.26 11.48
C ASP A 109 -23.84 -13.97 12.29
N GLY A 110 -24.58 -13.00 11.73
CA GLY A 110 -24.86 -11.71 12.37
C GLY A 110 -25.69 -11.80 13.67
N GLN A 111 -26.27 -12.97 13.99
CA GLN A 111 -26.96 -13.17 15.27
C GLN A 111 -25.99 -13.48 16.43
N ARG A 112 -24.74 -13.82 16.11
CA ARG A 112 -23.67 -14.13 17.07
C ARG A 112 -22.61 -13.03 17.02
N ASP A 113 -21.76 -13.02 18.03
CA ASP A 113 -20.65 -12.07 18.10
C ASP A 113 -19.68 -12.28 16.92
N LEU A 114 -19.55 -11.27 16.06
CA LEU A 114 -18.72 -11.31 14.87
C LEU A 114 -17.23 -11.32 15.21
N ARG A 115 -16.80 -10.55 16.24
CA ARG A 115 -15.40 -10.51 16.68
C ARG A 115 -14.91 -11.89 17.08
N ARG A 116 -15.71 -12.60 17.88
CA ARG A 116 -15.39 -13.96 18.30
C ARG A 116 -15.33 -14.95 17.16
N GLN A 117 -16.21 -14.81 16.16
CA GLN A 117 -16.16 -15.66 14.97
C GLN A 117 -14.84 -15.44 14.21
N ILE A 118 -14.46 -14.19 13.95
CA ILE A 118 -13.22 -13.84 13.23
C ILE A 118 -12.00 -14.37 13.99
N LEU A 119 -11.88 -14.06 15.29
CA LEU A 119 -10.74 -14.49 16.10
C LEU A 119 -10.65 -16.02 16.22
N SER A 120 -11.79 -16.72 16.31
CA SER A 120 -11.81 -18.19 16.31
C SER A 120 -11.35 -18.76 14.98
N HIS A 121 -11.78 -18.17 13.85
CA HIS A 121 -11.30 -18.57 12.53
C HIS A 121 -9.80 -18.30 12.38
N ALA A 122 -9.34 -17.11 12.73
CA ALA A 122 -7.93 -16.76 12.70
C ALA A 122 -7.06 -17.70 13.53
N TRP A 123 -7.55 -18.12 14.71
CA TRP A 123 -6.86 -19.10 15.53
C TRP A 123 -6.76 -20.48 14.89
N VAL A 124 -7.87 -21.01 14.37
CA VAL A 124 -7.90 -22.35 13.77
C VAL A 124 -7.09 -22.40 12.47
N ASP A 125 -7.22 -21.37 11.64
CA ASP A 125 -6.61 -21.31 10.31
C ASP A 125 -5.19 -20.68 10.34
N HIS A 126 -4.69 -20.32 11.54
CA HIS A 126 -3.38 -19.69 11.76
C HIS A 126 -3.20 -18.42 10.91
N LEU A 127 -4.24 -17.59 10.88
CA LEU A 127 -4.22 -16.34 10.14
C LEU A 127 -3.61 -15.23 10.99
N VAL A 128 -2.80 -14.41 10.32
CA VAL A 128 -2.38 -13.12 10.82
C VAL A 128 -3.52 -12.14 10.63
N VAL A 129 -3.80 -11.37 11.67
CA VAL A 129 -4.81 -10.30 11.69
C VAL A 129 -4.14 -9.00 12.10
N MET A 130 -4.70 -7.87 11.68
CA MET A 130 -4.37 -6.56 12.23
C MET A 130 -5.47 -6.15 13.19
N LEU A 131 -5.09 -5.63 14.37
CA LEU A 131 -6.01 -5.21 15.42
C LEU A 131 -5.80 -3.73 15.76
N VAL A 132 -6.91 -3.03 15.94
CA VAL A 132 -6.95 -1.72 16.61
C VAL A 132 -7.73 -1.88 17.91
N LEU A 133 -7.16 -1.37 19.00
CA LEU A 133 -7.75 -1.44 20.33
C LEU A 133 -8.33 -0.09 20.73
N ALA A 134 -9.38 -0.12 21.54
CA ALA A 134 -9.99 1.08 22.09
C ALA A 134 -8.97 1.93 22.87
N ASN A 135 -8.89 3.22 22.51
CA ASN A 135 -7.94 4.19 23.09
C ASN A 135 -6.46 3.86 22.85
N ASP A 136 -6.14 3.02 21.87
CA ASP A 136 -4.77 2.77 21.41
C ASP A 136 -4.64 3.19 19.94
N GLN A 137 -3.62 3.97 19.63
CA GLN A 137 -3.34 4.43 18.27
C GLN A 137 -2.44 3.47 17.50
N HIS A 138 -1.92 2.43 18.14
CA HIS A 138 -1.05 1.46 17.49
C HIS A 138 -1.86 0.40 16.74
N PHE A 139 -1.36 0.01 15.58
CA PHE A 139 -1.80 -1.15 14.82
C PHE A 139 -1.00 -2.37 15.26
N TYR A 140 -1.70 -3.46 15.59
CA TYR A 140 -1.07 -4.70 16.02
C TYR A 140 -1.30 -5.79 14.98
N GLU A 141 -0.26 -6.15 14.22
CA GLU A 141 -0.27 -7.33 13.36
C GLU A 141 0.19 -8.55 14.17
N GLY A 142 -0.55 -9.67 14.08
CA GLY A 142 -0.16 -10.86 14.82
C GLY A 142 -0.99 -12.11 14.56
N LEU A 143 -0.47 -13.24 15.01
CA LEU A 143 -1.15 -14.53 14.99
C LEU A 143 -2.02 -14.70 16.23
N VAL A 144 -3.29 -15.04 16.05
CA VAL A 144 -4.14 -15.45 17.16
C VAL A 144 -3.73 -16.84 17.63
N THR A 145 -3.24 -16.97 18.87
CA THR A 145 -2.72 -18.24 19.41
C THR A 145 -3.67 -18.90 20.41
N HIS A 146 -4.63 -18.15 20.96
CA HIS A 146 -5.67 -18.69 21.83
C HIS A 146 -6.95 -17.82 21.79
N VAL A 147 -8.12 -18.47 21.85
CA VAL A 147 -9.42 -17.80 21.99
C VAL A 147 -10.19 -18.42 23.16
N GLY A 148 -10.29 -17.67 24.24
CA GLY A 148 -11.04 -18.02 25.44
C GLY A 148 -12.39 -17.30 25.55
N SER A 149 -13.10 -17.53 26.65
CA SER A 149 -14.38 -16.86 26.93
C SER A 149 -14.22 -15.38 27.28
N GLU A 150 -13.11 -14.99 27.91
CA GLU A 150 -12.87 -13.60 28.36
C GLU A 150 -11.63 -12.97 27.74
N THR A 151 -10.71 -13.80 27.23
CA THR A 151 -9.42 -13.35 26.70
C THR A 151 -9.15 -13.96 25.34
N VAL A 152 -8.43 -13.21 24.51
CA VAL A 152 -7.81 -13.68 23.28
C VAL A 152 -6.32 -13.37 23.36
N THR A 153 -5.51 -14.36 23.00
CA THR A 153 -4.06 -14.23 23.02
C THR A 153 -3.56 -14.07 21.58
N VAL A 154 -2.71 -13.06 21.38
CA VAL A 154 -2.12 -12.73 20.09
C VAL A 154 -0.60 -12.70 20.23
N GLN A 155 0.08 -13.43 19.36
CA GLN A 155 1.52 -13.33 19.17
C GLN A 155 1.78 -12.19 18.18
N ILE A 156 2.29 -11.06 18.67
CA ILE A 156 2.61 -9.90 17.82
C ILE A 156 3.75 -10.27 16.88
N LEU A 157 3.62 -9.87 15.63
CA LEU A 157 4.63 -10.00 14.59
C LEU A 157 5.17 -8.62 14.25
N ASN A 158 6.38 -8.30 14.71
CA ASN A 158 7.06 -7.07 14.33
C ASN A 158 8.01 -7.34 13.16
N LYS A 159 7.57 -7.04 11.93
CA LYS A 159 8.38 -7.21 10.70
C LYS A 159 9.59 -6.27 10.61
N PHE A 160 9.66 -5.26 11.46
CA PHE A 160 10.73 -4.27 11.49
C PHE A 160 11.82 -4.58 12.52
N ASP A 161 11.50 -5.38 13.55
CA ASP A 161 12.41 -5.73 14.63
C ASP A 161 12.04 -7.09 15.25
N TYR A 162 12.93 -8.07 15.12
CA TYR A 162 12.76 -9.43 15.62
C TYR A 162 13.34 -9.64 17.02
N THR A 163 13.85 -8.61 17.71
CA THR A 163 14.33 -8.73 19.09
C THR A 163 13.19 -8.92 20.08
N ASP A 164 12.01 -8.35 19.79
CA ASP A 164 10.83 -8.40 20.65
C ASP A 164 9.62 -8.90 19.85
N GLN A 165 9.15 -10.10 20.19
CA GLN A 165 7.95 -10.73 19.65
C GLN A 165 7.00 -10.98 20.83
N PRO A 166 6.36 -9.94 21.38
CA PRO A 166 5.59 -10.07 22.61
C PRO A 166 4.28 -10.82 22.36
N GLN A 167 3.88 -11.60 23.35
CA GLN A 167 2.52 -12.14 23.41
C GLN A 167 1.63 -11.15 24.18
N ARG A 168 0.44 -10.87 23.65
CA ARG A 168 -0.55 -9.99 24.26
C ARG A 168 -1.82 -10.76 24.56
N ASP A 169 -2.30 -10.66 25.79
CA ASP A 169 -3.63 -11.09 26.18
C ASP A 169 -4.57 -9.89 26.13
N LEU A 170 -5.62 -9.99 25.32
CA LEU A 170 -6.57 -8.93 25.02
C LEU A 170 -7.97 -9.35 25.48
N ASN A 171 -8.76 -8.39 25.96
CA ASN A 171 -10.20 -8.57 26.04
C ASN A 171 -10.80 -8.38 24.64
N PRO A 172 -11.55 -9.35 24.09
CA PRO A 172 -12.17 -9.20 22.77
C PRO A 172 -13.08 -7.98 22.66
N ASP A 173 -13.66 -7.53 23.78
CA ASP A 173 -14.54 -6.37 23.79
C ASP A 173 -13.80 -5.03 23.58
N ASP A 174 -12.49 -4.99 23.84
CA ASP A 174 -11.64 -3.81 23.65
C ASP A 174 -11.13 -3.69 22.20
N ILE A 175 -11.44 -4.65 21.33
CA ILE A 175 -11.04 -4.64 19.92
C ILE A 175 -12.11 -3.91 19.11
N GLU A 176 -11.72 -2.79 18.52
CA GLU A 176 -12.59 -1.92 17.70
C GLU A 176 -12.55 -2.27 16.22
N VAL A 177 -11.36 -2.64 15.72
CA VAL A 177 -11.12 -3.00 14.32
C VAL A 177 -10.36 -4.31 14.23
N ILE A 178 -10.76 -5.19 13.31
CA ILE A 178 -10.01 -6.39 12.94
C ILE A 178 -9.92 -6.45 11.42
N GLU A 179 -8.72 -6.30 10.86
CA GLU A 179 -8.48 -6.62 9.44
C GLU A 179 -7.97 -8.04 9.31
N PHE A 180 -8.46 -8.75 8.28
CA PHE A 180 -8.15 -10.15 8.06
C PHE A 180 -8.29 -10.52 6.57
N GLN A 181 -7.53 -11.53 6.14
CA GLN A 181 -7.50 -12.01 4.76
C GLN A 181 -7.11 -10.97 3.69
N GLY A 182 -6.58 -9.81 4.09
CA GLY A 182 -5.92 -8.86 3.18
C GLY A 182 -4.72 -9.50 2.49
N GLN A 183 -4.23 -8.90 1.40
CA GLN A 183 -3.14 -9.44 0.61
C GLN A 183 -1.86 -9.58 1.44
N GLU A 184 -1.48 -8.52 2.16
CA GLU A 184 -0.32 -8.57 3.04
C GLU A 184 -0.53 -9.56 4.19
N LEU A 185 -1.67 -9.49 4.89
CA LEU A 185 -1.98 -10.37 6.02
C LEU A 185 -2.02 -11.86 5.60
N SER A 186 -2.52 -12.16 4.41
CA SER A 186 -2.52 -13.51 3.84
C SER A 186 -1.09 -13.99 3.55
N LEU A 187 -0.25 -13.12 3.01
CA LEU A 187 1.16 -13.43 2.77
C LEU A 187 1.93 -13.62 4.08
N GLN A 188 1.67 -12.78 5.09
CA GLN A 188 2.19 -12.93 6.44
C GLN A 188 1.75 -14.25 7.07
N SER A 189 0.48 -14.63 6.92
CA SER A 189 -0.05 -15.92 7.38
C SER A 189 0.70 -17.09 6.76
N LEU A 190 0.94 -17.04 5.44
CA LEU A 190 1.72 -18.05 4.73
C LEU A 190 3.20 -18.06 5.18
N ALA A 191 3.77 -16.89 5.46
CA ALA A 191 5.15 -16.71 5.88
C ALA A 191 5.38 -17.03 7.36
N ALA A 192 4.34 -17.02 8.20
CA ALA A 192 4.45 -17.03 9.65
C ALA A 192 5.31 -18.18 10.21
N PRO A 193 5.21 -19.44 9.73
CA PRO A 193 6.07 -20.52 10.22
C PRO A 193 7.56 -20.28 10.01
N ARG A 194 7.92 -19.47 9.00
CA ARG A 194 9.31 -19.05 8.75
C ARG A 194 9.66 -17.77 9.49
N LEU A 195 8.78 -16.78 9.52
CA LEU A 195 8.99 -15.52 10.26
C LEU A 195 9.29 -15.80 11.74
N GLN A 196 8.56 -16.72 12.37
CA GLN A 196 8.78 -17.12 13.77
C GLN A 196 10.14 -17.80 14.02
N GLN A 197 10.84 -18.23 12.97
CA GLN A 197 12.16 -18.85 13.05
C GLN A 197 13.28 -17.88 12.68
N MET A 198 12.95 -16.68 12.19
CA MET A 198 13.95 -15.69 11.83
C MET A 198 14.56 -15.11 13.09
N THR A 199 15.87 -14.89 13.03
CA THR A 199 16.63 -14.25 14.10
C THR A 199 16.88 -12.79 13.73
N HIS A 200 16.84 -11.93 14.73
CA HIS A 200 17.23 -10.54 14.59
C HIS A 200 18.61 -10.40 13.93
N VAL A 201 18.70 -9.44 13.02
CA VAL A 201 19.98 -8.98 12.46
C VAL A 201 20.12 -7.48 12.67
N ASP A 202 21.33 -7.07 13.08
CA ASP A 202 21.67 -5.65 13.18
C ASP A 202 21.56 -4.99 11.79
N ALA A 203 21.07 -3.76 11.79
CA ALA A 203 20.95 -2.96 10.59
C ALA A 203 22.33 -2.57 10.04
N GLU A 204 22.60 -2.90 8.77
CA GLU A 204 23.81 -2.44 8.06
C GLU A 204 23.44 -1.23 7.19
N VAL A 205 23.91 -0.05 7.59
CA VAL A 205 23.58 1.23 6.93
C VAL A 205 24.86 1.89 6.41
N VAL A 206 24.84 2.30 5.15
CA VAL A 206 25.88 3.14 4.54
C VAL A 206 25.34 4.57 4.42
N THR A 207 26.07 5.56 4.94
CA THR A 207 25.67 6.98 4.91
C THR A 207 26.72 7.90 4.27
N ALA A 208 27.97 7.45 4.17
CA ALA A 208 29.04 8.28 3.62
C ALA A 208 28.89 8.43 2.09
N PRO A 209 28.82 9.65 1.53
CA PRO A 209 28.49 9.86 0.11
C PRO A 209 29.39 9.15 -0.90
N ASP A 210 30.70 9.07 -0.62
CA ASP A 210 31.67 8.33 -1.43
C ASP A 210 31.40 6.82 -1.39
N GLN A 211 31.06 6.29 -0.22
CA GLN A 211 30.73 4.88 -0.02
C GLN A 211 29.34 4.50 -0.56
N LEU A 212 28.37 5.42 -0.55
CA LEU A 212 27.04 5.20 -1.11
C LEU A 212 27.13 4.78 -2.57
N ARG A 213 27.86 5.58 -3.37
CA ARG A 213 28.03 5.32 -4.80
C ARG A 213 28.76 4.00 -5.06
N ASP A 214 29.86 3.76 -4.36
CA ASP A 214 30.63 2.51 -4.52
C ASP A 214 29.84 1.28 -4.07
N THR A 215 28.96 1.44 -3.09
CA THR A 215 28.04 0.39 -2.63
C THR A 215 26.98 0.10 -3.68
N LEU A 216 26.27 1.11 -4.16
CA LEU A 216 25.27 0.95 -5.23
C LEU A 216 25.90 0.37 -6.50
N ALA A 217 27.12 0.78 -6.86
CA ALA A 217 27.82 0.28 -8.04
C ALA A 217 28.10 -1.22 -7.95
N ARG A 218 28.43 -1.73 -6.75
CA ARG A 218 28.63 -3.17 -6.53
C ARG A 218 27.33 -3.95 -6.62
N LEU A 219 26.21 -3.33 -6.28
CA LEU A 219 24.89 -3.97 -6.23
C LEU A 219 24.17 -4.03 -7.58
N VAL A 220 24.63 -3.29 -8.60
CA VAL A 220 24.14 -3.42 -9.97
C VAL A 220 24.26 -4.88 -10.41
N ASP A 221 23.21 -5.42 -11.04
CA ASP A 221 23.08 -6.81 -11.50
C ASP A 221 23.11 -7.87 -10.37
N GLN A 222 23.06 -7.48 -9.10
CA GLN A 222 22.90 -8.41 -7.99
C GLN A 222 21.41 -8.62 -7.66
N ASP A 223 21.03 -9.86 -7.34
CA ASP A 223 19.69 -10.18 -6.78
C ASP A 223 19.63 -9.85 -5.27
N ALA A 224 20.17 -8.68 -4.89
CA ALA A 224 20.22 -8.19 -3.51
C ALA A 224 19.16 -7.11 -3.31
N LEU A 225 18.30 -7.29 -2.29
CA LEU A 225 17.39 -6.24 -1.84
C LEU A 225 18.14 -5.24 -0.97
N VAL A 226 17.87 -3.96 -1.21
CA VAL A 226 18.31 -2.82 -0.40
C VAL A 226 17.15 -1.90 -0.12
N ALA A 227 17.28 -1.06 0.91
CA ALA A 227 16.41 0.10 1.09
C ALA A 227 17.18 1.39 0.84
N LEU A 228 16.64 2.28 0.01
CA LEU A 228 17.15 3.64 -0.18
C LEU A 228 16.37 4.59 0.74
N ILE A 229 17.08 5.35 1.56
CA ILE A 229 16.50 6.34 2.48
C ILE A 229 16.80 7.73 1.90
N PRO A 230 15.78 8.52 1.53
CA PRO A 230 15.99 9.85 0.96
C PRO A 230 16.32 10.89 2.05
N GLU A 231 16.98 11.98 1.67
CA GLU A 231 17.42 13.04 2.58
C GLU A 231 16.26 13.87 3.14
N HIS A 232 15.24 14.13 2.31
CA HIS A 232 14.11 14.99 2.69
C HIS A 232 13.09 14.33 3.61
N ASP A 233 13.08 13.00 3.69
CA ASP A 233 12.14 12.25 4.53
C ASP A 233 12.75 10.89 4.90
N GLN A 234 13.37 10.84 6.09
CA GLN A 234 14.08 9.65 6.56
C GLN A 234 13.15 8.57 7.11
N GLU A 235 11.84 8.85 7.21
CA GLU A 235 10.82 7.87 7.58
C GLU A 235 10.36 7.07 6.36
N LEU A 236 10.47 7.66 5.16
CA LEU A 236 10.28 6.95 3.90
C LEU A 236 11.51 6.15 3.51
N PHE A 237 11.29 4.95 2.95
CA PHE A 237 12.36 4.19 2.33
C PHE A 237 11.84 3.38 1.15
N PHE A 238 12.69 3.22 0.14
CA PHE A 238 12.37 2.49 -1.09
C PHE A 238 13.07 1.14 -1.09
N VAL A 239 12.32 0.05 -0.98
CA VAL A 239 12.87 -1.30 -1.06
C VAL A 239 12.91 -1.79 -2.49
N GLY A 240 14.03 -2.34 -2.91
CA GLY A 240 14.16 -2.89 -4.25
C GLY A 240 15.55 -3.37 -4.59
N ARG A 241 15.78 -3.59 -5.88
CA ARG A 241 17.07 -4.01 -6.45
C ARG A 241 17.68 -2.88 -7.26
N VAL A 242 18.98 -2.68 -7.12
CA VAL A 242 19.71 -1.68 -7.92
C VAL A 242 19.75 -2.16 -9.36
N ASN A 243 19.00 -1.48 -10.23
CA ASN A 243 18.93 -1.83 -11.64
C ASN A 243 20.05 -1.14 -12.42
N THR A 244 20.18 0.17 -12.27
CA THR A 244 21.16 0.97 -13.03
C THR A 244 21.71 2.08 -12.16
N LEU A 245 23.01 2.33 -12.25
CA LEU A 245 23.68 3.47 -11.60
C LEU A 245 24.34 4.33 -12.68
N THR A 246 24.05 5.63 -12.68
CA THR A 246 24.71 6.61 -13.55
C THR A 246 25.70 7.46 -12.76
N ARG A 247 26.17 8.56 -13.34
CA ARG A 247 27.03 9.52 -12.64
C ARG A 247 26.34 10.19 -11.45
N ASN A 248 25.05 10.45 -11.56
CA ASN A 248 24.30 11.30 -10.62
C ASN A 248 22.95 10.72 -10.19
N ALA A 249 22.57 9.53 -10.65
CA ALA A 249 21.29 8.92 -10.32
C ALA A 249 21.42 7.41 -10.13
N VAL A 250 20.50 6.83 -9.37
CA VAL A 250 20.27 5.39 -9.26
C VAL A 250 18.85 5.07 -9.70
N ILE A 251 18.68 3.97 -10.43
CA ILE A 251 17.39 3.39 -10.74
C ILE A 251 17.21 2.14 -9.89
N LEU A 252 16.11 2.08 -9.16
CA LEU A 252 15.71 0.93 -8.37
C LEU A 252 14.50 0.24 -9.03
N SER A 253 14.59 -1.08 -9.19
CA SER A 253 13.42 -1.94 -9.42
C SER A 253 12.76 -2.18 -8.07
N LEU A 254 11.61 -1.53 -7.84
CA LEU A 254 10.92 -1.51 -6.56
C LEU A 254 10.24 -2.83 -6.25
N VAL A 255 10.19 -3.14 -4.96
CA VAL A 255 9.38 -4.19 -4.39
C VAL A 255 8.36 -3.55 -3.45
N ASP A 256 7.07 -3.81 -3.66
CA ASP A 256 6.00 -3.30 -2.79
C ASP A 256 5.94 -4.03 -1.44
N MET A 257 5.09 -3.58 -0.52
CA MET A 257 4.95 -4.16 0.82
C MET A 257 4.49 -5.61 0.81
N THR A 258 3.87 -6.07 -0.27
CA THR A 258 3.45 -7.47 -0.45
C THR A 258 4.53 -8.31 -1.13
N GLY A 259 5.72 -7.75 -1.38
CA GLY A 259 6.86 -8.46 -1.98
C GLY A 259 6.76 -8.67 -3.48
N GLN A 260 5.84 -8.00 -4.18
CA GLN A 260 5.72 -8.03 -5.64
C GLN A 260 6.51 -6.88 -6.27
N PHE A 261 6.73 -6.92 -7.57
CA PHE A 261 7.32 -5.82 -8.31
C PHE A 261 6.42 -4.58 -8.28
N GLY A 262 6.90 -3.50 -7.68
CA GLY A 262 6.16 -2.26 -7.46
C GLY A 262 6.42 -1.16 -8.49
N GLY A 263 7.19 -1.43 -9.54
CA GLY A 263 7.58 -0.45 -10.56
C GLY A 263 9.04 0.00 -10.44
N TYR A 264 9.34 1.19 -10.95
CA TYR A 264 10.69 1.75 -10.92
C TYR A 264 10.69 3.13 -10.28
N THR A 265 11.82 3.48 -9.66
CA THR A 265 12.13 4.85 -9.29
C THR A 265 13.52 5.24 -9.78
N VAL A 266 13.66 6.47 -10.28
CA VAL A 266 14.94 7.15 -10.50
C VAL A 266 15.13 8.14 -9.36
N MET A 267 16.23 8.05 -8.63
CA MET A 267 16.56 8.98 -7.55
C MET A 267 17.92 9.62 -7.80
N ARG A 268 18.03 10.93 -7.56
CA ARG A 268 19.32 11.62 -7.56
C ARG A 268 20.19 11.13 -6.40
N LEU A 269 21.48 10.90 -6.67
CA LEU A 269 22.43 10.52 -5.62
C LEU A 269 22.65 11.61 -4.58
N SER A 270 22.39 12.89 -4.92
CA SER A 270 22.46 14.01 -3.96
C SER A 270 21.35 13.97 -2.91
N GLU A 271 20.23 13.32 -3.22
CA GLU A 271 19.05 13.26 -2.36
C GLU A 271 18.97 11.97 -1.55
N LEU A 272 20.05 11.17 -1.57
CA LEU A 272 20.14 9.91 -0.86
C LEU A 272 20.85 10.13 0.48
N HIS A 273 20.12 9.95 1.57
CA HIS A 273 20.66 9.99 2.93
C HIS A 273 21.50 8.74 3.22
N ALA A 274 20.92 7.57 2.93
CA ALA A 274 21.50 6.30 3.31
C ALA A 274 21.06 5.14 2.41
N VAL A 275 21.86 4.08 2.40
CA VAL A 275 21.52 2.77 1.84
C VAL A 275 21.55 1.75 2.95
N LEU A 276 20.40 1.13 3.22
CA LEU A 276 20.24 0.01 4.13
C LEU A 276 20.47 -1.30 3.35
N LEU A 277 21.48 -2.06 3.76
CA LEU A 277 21.88 -3.32 3.12
C LEU A 277 21.30 -4.55 3.82
N GLN A 278 21.04 -4.42 5.12
CA GLN A 278 20.55 -5.48 5.98
C GLN A 278 19.67 -4.90 7.07
N SER A 279 18.55 -5.57 7.36
CA SER A 279 17.65 -5.32 8.50
C SER A 279 16.63 -6.45 8.59
N ASP A 280 15.93 -6.58 9.71
CA ASP A 280 14.82 -7.53 9.85
C ASP A 280 13.71 -7.29 8.83
N TYR A 281 13.44 -6.02 8.49
CA TYR A 281 12.50 -5.69 7.42
C TYR A 281 12.96 -6.22 6.05
N LEU A 282 14.24 -6.04 5.69
CA LEU A 282 14.78 -6.59 4.44
C LEU A 282 14.80 -8.13 4.44
N GLN A 283 14.96 -8.77 5.61
CA GLN A 283 14.76 -10.22 5.74
C GLN A 283 13.32 -10.62 5.43
N THR A 284 12.33 -9.92 6.00
CA THR A 284 10.89 -10.11 5.73
C THR A 284 10.60 -9.97 4.24
N MET A 285 11.02 -8.87 3.63
CA MET A 285 10.75 -8.58 2.21
C MET A 285 11.37 -9.62 1.29
N ARG A 286 12.57 -10.12 1.62
CA ARG A 286 13.19 -11.22 0.87
C ARG A 286 12.34 -12.49 0.94
N LEU A 287 11.81 -12.83 2.10
CA LEU A 287 10.91 -13.98 2.25
C LEU A 287 9.63 -13.80 1.42
N PHE A 288 9.01 -12.61 1.47
CA PHE A 288 7.81 -12.30 0.70
C PHE A 288 8.05 -12.41 -0.82
N THR A 289 9.14 -11.82 -1.33
CA THR A 289 9.50 -11.96 -2.75
C THR A 289 9.72 -13.42 -3.16
N LEU A 290 10.34 -14.24 -2.30
CA LEU A 290 10.53 -15.67 -2.58
C LEU A 290 9.20 -16.44 -2.61
N LEU A 291 8.27 -16.14 -1.71
CA LEU A 291 6.93 -16.73 -1.69
C LEU A 291 6.12 -16.35 -2.93
N ASN A 292 6.14 -15.08 -3.33
CA ASN A 292 5.49 -14.65 -4.56
C ASN A 292 6.08 -15.31 -5.80
N ARG A 293 7.41 -15.44 -5.88
CA ARG A 293 8.07 -16.17 -6.97
C ARG A 293 7.64 -17.64 -7.00
N ALA A 294 7.53 -18.30 -5.85
CA ALA A 294 7.06 -19.69 -5.76
C ALA A 294 5.59 -19.84 -6.21
N ASN A 295 4.75 -18.84 -5.94
CA ASN A 295 3.33 -18.81 -6.32
C ASN A 295 3.07 -18.18 -7.70
N ARG A 296 4.11 -17.71 -8.42
CA ARG A 296 4.00 -16.98 -9.70
C ARG A 296 3.21 -15.68 -9.60
N HIS A 297 3.30 -15.02 -8.45
CA HIS A 297 2.67 -13.73 -8.14
C HIS A 297 3.70 -12.61 -8.05
N GLN A 298 4.89 -12.75 -8.64
CA GLN A 298 5.94 -11.75 -8.49
C GLN A 298 5.65 -10.38 -9.15
N ILE A 299 4.68 -10.32 -10.08
CA ILE A 299 4.39 -9.12 -10.87
C ILE A 299 2.94 -9.12 -11.32
N GLN A 300 2.34 -7.93 -11.38
CA GLN A 300 1.02 -7.71 -11.98
C GLN A 300 1.09 -7.80 -13.51
N PRO A 301 0.08 -8.35 -14.21
CA PRO A 301 0.17 -8.67 -15.65
C PRO A 301 0.49 -7.49 -16.58
N VAL A 302 0.18 -6.26 -16.15
CA VAL A 302 0.35 -5.02 -16.92
C VAL A 302 1.69 -4.33 -16.67
N LEU A 303 2.45 -4.80 -15.68
CA LEU A 303 3.76 -4.24 -15.32
C LEU A 303 4.87 -4.99 -16.06
N ASN A 304 6.05 -4.38 -16.09
CA ASN A 304 7.23 -4.94 -16.77
C ASN A 304 8.48 -4.71 -15.91
N ASP A 305 8.99 -5.78 -15.29
CA ASP A 305 10.19 -5.81 -14.44
C ASP A 305 11.49 -6.09 -15.22
N GLU A 306 11.41 -6.25 -16.55
CA GLU A 306 12.55 -6.60 -17.41
C GLU A 306 13.18 -5.38 -18.11
N ARG A 307 12.82 -4.15 -17.71
CA ARG A 307 13.37 -2.94 -18.35
C ARG A 307 14.85 -2.77 -17.99
N LEU A 308 15.66 -2.57 -19.03
CA LEU A 308 17.07 -2.22 -18.94
C LEU A 308 17.24 -0.72 -19.22
N PHE A 309 18.14 -0.08 -18.49
CA PHE A 309 18.41 1.35 -18.63
C PHE A 309 19.88 1.61 -18.97
N ASP A 310 20.12 2.58 -19.85
CA ASP A 310 21.48 2.91 -20.29
C ASP A 310 22.22 3.75 -19.23
N ALA A 311 23.23 3.16 -18.58
CA ALA A 311 24.00 3.84 -17.54
C ALA A 311 24.75 5.11 -18.02
N THR A 312 24.86 5.33 -19.33
CA THR A 312 25.62 6.44 -19.93
C THR A 312 24.81 7.71 -20.20
N VAL A 313 23.47 7.65 -20.06
CA VAL A 313 22.58 8.80 -20.33
C VAL A 313 22.07 9.45 -19.05
N ASP A 314 21.57 10.68 -19.18
CA ASP A 314 20.79 11.32 -18.11
C ASP A 314 19.42 10.65 -18.00
N GLN A 315 19.22 9.91 -16.91
CA GLN A 315 18.00 9.12 -16.71
C GLN A 315 16.76 9.98 -16.49
N PHE A 316 16.88 11.17 -15.90
CA PHE A 316 15.73 12.05 -15.71
C PHE A 316 15.20 12.54 -17.06
N SER A 317 16.09 13.07 -17.91
CA SER A 317 15.71 13.49 -19.26
C SER A 317 15.21 12.30 -20.09
N ALA A 318 15.88 11.15 -20.04
CA ALA A 318 15.48 9.98 -20.80
C ALA A 318 14.09 9.46 -20.39
N ARG A 319 13.77 9.42 -19.08
CA ARG A 319 12.45 8.98 -18.59
C ARG A 319 11.36 9.98 -18.91
N LEU A 320 11.61 11.29 -18.73
CA LEU A 320 10.66 12.33 -19.12
C LEU A 320 10.35 12.29 -20.62
N THR A 321 11.37 12.18 -21.48
CA THR A 321 11.18 12.06 -22.93
C THR A 321 10.45 10.77 -23.30
N GLN A 322 10.75 9.65 -22.64
CA GLN A 322 10.03 8.40 -22.87
C GLN A 322 8.55 8.55 -22.48
N ALA A 323 8.27 9.09 -21.29
CA ALA A 323 6.91 9.28 -20.83
C ALA A 323 6.12 10.18 -21.80
N ALA A 324 6.73 11.29 -22.24
CA ALA A 324 6.18 12.18 -23.26
C ALA A 324 5.91 11.49 -24.61
N ALA A 325 6.80 10.60 -25.05
CA ALA A 325 6.62 9.91 -26.33
C ALA A 325 5.49 8.87 -26.31
N PHE A 326 5.25 8.24 -25.16
CA PHE A 326 4.27 7.16 -25.00
C PHE A 326 2.97 7.58 -24.32
N HIS A 327 2.82 8.86 -23.97
CA HIS A 327 1.63 9.35 -23.26
C HIS A 327 1.38 8.59 -21.94
N THR A 328 2.45 8.35 -21.18
CA THR A 328 2.37 7.58 -19.92
C THR A 328 2.43 8.47 -18.69
N VAL A 329 1.62 8.14 -17.69
CA VAL A 329 1.63 8.79 -16.38
C VAL A 329 2.88 8.40 -15.58
N ILE A 330 3.47 9.38 -14.90
CA ILE A 330 4.62 9.24 -14.00
C ILE A 330 4.39 10.10 -12.76
N ARG A 331 5.09 9.77 -11.67
CA ARG A 331 5.17 10.63 -10.48
C ARG A 331 6.51 11.32 -10.42
N LEU A 332 6.50 12.61 -10.11
CA LEU A 332 7.68 13.43 -9.84
C LEU A 332 7.69 13.85 -8.37
N LYS A 333 8.85 13.83 -7.74
CA LYS A 333 9.12 14.57 -6.51
C LYS A 333 10.08 15.71 -6.82
N LEU A 334 9.74 16.92 -6.39
CA LEU A 334 10.53 18.12 -6.63
C LEU A 334 11.35 18.52 -5.39
N HIS A 335 12.37 19.36 -5.60
CA HIS A 335 13.24 19.92 -4.55
C HIS A 335 12.51 20.65 -3.41
N ASP A 336 11.33 21.22 -3.69
CA ASP A 336 10.51 21.90 -2.69
C ASP A 336 9.62 20.94 -1.88
N GLY A 337 9.69 19.64 -2.19
CA GLY A 337 8.92 18.58 -1.54
C GLY A 337 7.61 18.24 -2.25
N ASP A 338 7.23 18.97 -3.30
CA ASP A 338 5.99 18.71 -4.03
C ASP A 338 6.03 17.35 -4.73
N ASN A 339 4.95 16.59 -4.59
CA ASN A 339 4.73 15.33 -5.29
C ASN A 339 3.66 15.52 -6.36
N LEU A 340 4.02 15.29 -7.62
CA LEU A 340 3.15 15.51 -8.76
C LEU A 340 2.91 14.19 -9.49
N LEU A 341 1.65 13.80 -9.69
CA LEU A 341 1.26 12.71 -10.58
C LEU A 341 0.80 13.31 -11.92
N GLY A 342 1.25 12.77 -13.05
CA GLY A 342 0.78 13.25 -14.34
C GLY A 342 1.68 12.90 -15.51
N TYR A 343 1.58 13.68 -16.57
CA TYR A 343 2.21 13.39 -17.86
C TYR A 343 3.10 14.56 -18.33
N PRO A 344 4.36 14.31 -18.72
CA PRO A 344 5.23 15.35 -19.26
C PRO A 344 5.02 15.57 -20.76
N SER A 345 5.10 16.81 -21.22
CA SER A 345 5.11 17.18 -22.63
C SER A 345 6.21 18.21 -22.94
N GLN A 346 6.50 18.43 -24.22
CA GLN A 346 7.49 19.41 -24.70
C GLN A 346 8.85 19.30 -23.97
N VAL A 347 9.33 18.08 -23.76
CA VAL A 347 10.57 17.81 -23.02
C VAL A 347 11.78 18.27 -23.84
N GLY A 348 12.43 19.34 -23.36
CA GLY A 348 13.69 19.85 -23.87
C GLY A 348 14.87 19.50 -22.96
N ALA A 349 16.05 20.01 -23.29
CA ALA A 349 17.29 19.66 -22.57
C ALA A 349 17.35 20.13 -21.10
N LYS A 350 16.54 21.11 -20.70
CA LYS A 350 16.53 21.67 -19.34
C LYS A 350 15.16 21.81 -18.72
N ARG A 351 14.11 21.79 -19.53
CA ARG A 351 12.74 22.10 -19.11
C ARG A 351 11.75 21.21 -19.82
N PHE A 352 10.60 21.04 -19.21
CA PHE A 352 9.45 20.33 -19.74
C PHE A 352 8.18 21.00 -19.23
N ILE A 353 7.05 20.71 -19.88
CA ILE A 353 5.72 21.03 -19.36
C ILE A 353 5.21 19.77 -18.67
N PHE A 354 4.62 19.90 -17.49
CA PHE A 354 3.99 18.79 -16.78
C PHE A 354 2.50 19.07 -16.62
N HIS A 355 1.70 18.13 -17.11
CA HIS A 355 0.25 18.12 -17.00
C HIS A 355 -0.11 17.27 -15.79
N GLN A 356 -0.45 17.92 -14.70
CA GLN A 356 -0.75 17.24 -13.45
C GLN A 356 -2.15 16.63 -13.50
N VAL A 357 -2.32 15.49 -12.83
CA VAL A 357 -3.62 14.88 -12.57
C VAL A 357 -4.05 15.29 -11.16
N GLU A 358 -5.19 15.96 -11.06
CA GLU A 358 -5.83 16.36 -9.80
C GLU A 358 -7.29 15.92 -9.84
N ASP A 359 -7.76 15.25 -8.78
CA ASP A 359 -9.13 14.74 -8.65
C ASP A 359 -9.60 13.93 -9.88
N GLY A 360 -8.69 13.10 -10.43
CA GLY A 360 -8.95 12.27 -11.61
C GLY A 360 -8.89 13.00 -12.95
N GLN A 361 -8.70 14.32 -12.98
CA GLN A 361 -8.71 15.14 -14.19
C GLN A 361 -7.31 15.63 -14.58
N LEU A 362 -7.03 15.69 -15.88
CA LEU A 362 -5.76 16.18 -16.39
C LEU A 362 -5.76 17.71 -16.59
N ASP A 363 -4.77 18.40 -16.02
CA ASP A 363 -4.47 19.81 -16.34
C ASP A 363 -3.98 19.94 -17.79
N GLN A 364 -4.89 20.35 -18.67
CA GLN A 364 -4.64 20.53 -20.10
C GLN A 364 -3.63 21.66 -20.42
N VAL A 365 -3.41 22.60 -19.50
CA VAL A 365 -2.45 23.70 -19.70
C VAL A 365 -1.04 23.24 -19.31
N GLY A 366 -0.94 22.62 -18.14
CA GLY A 366 0.32 22.18 -17.55
C GLY A 366 1.20 23.34 -17.06
N LYS A 367 2.20 23.00 -16.24
CA LYS A 367 3.17 23.94 -15.67
C LYS A 367 4.58 23.64 -16.20
N ILE A 368 5.41 24.67 -16.35
CA ILE A 368 6.80 24.52 -16.79
C ILE A 368 7.67 24.20 -15.58
N TYR A 369 8.43 23.11 -15.67
CA TYR A 369 9.42 22.72 -14.67
C TYR A 369 10.81 22.58 -15.29
N GLN A 370 11.86 22.70 -14.47
CA GLN A 370 13.21 22.34 -14.91
C GLN A 370 13.48 20.88 -14.57
N VAL A 371 14.21 20.20 -15.45
CA VAL A 371 14.66 18.81 -15.21
C VAL A 371 15.52 18.74 -13.95
N ALA A 372 16.30 19.78 -13.67
CA ALA A 372 17.17 19.85 -12.51
C ALA A 372 16.39 19.91 -11.18
N ASP A 373 15.15 20.40 -11.20
CA ASP A 373 14.32 20.57 -9.99
C ASP A 373 13.63 19.27 -9.57
N VAL A 374 13.76 18.19 -10.37
CA VAL A 374 13.18 16.87 -10.10
C VAL A 374 14.18 16.01 -9.34
N ASP A 375 13.82 15.51 -8.17
CA ASP A 375 14.65 14.66 -7.32
C ASP A 375 14.41 13.18 -7.50
N GLU A 376 13.14 12.85 -7.70
CA GLU A 376 12.66 11.50 -7.86
C GLU A 376 11.69 11.43 -9.04
N LEU A 377 11.77 10.33 -9.79
CA LEU A 377 10.78 9.99 -10.81
C LEU A 377 10.38 8.53 -10.63
N ALA A 378 9.11 8.29 -10.27
CA ALA A 378 8.54 6.94 -10.21
C ALA A 378 7.68 6.66 -11.45
N PHE A 379 7.77 5.44 -11.99
CA PHE A 379 7.11 5.06 -13.23
C PHE A 379 6.94 3.54 -13.37
N GLY A 380 6.02 3.14 -14.25
CA GLY A 380 5.77 1.71 -14.52
C GLY A 380 5.26 0.94 -13.31
N TYR A 381 4.47 1.60 -12.46
CA TYR A 381 3.78 1.04 -11.30
C TYR A 381 2.27 1.03 -11.53
N LEU A 382 1.53 0.30 -10.70
CA LEU A 382 0.14 -0.05 -10.96
C LEU A 382 -0.80 1.16 -10.98
N ASP A 383 -0.67 2.07 -10.01
CA ASP A 383 -1.52 3.27 -9.96
C ASP A 383 -1.33 4.18 -11.17
N ALA A 384 -0.08 4.41 -11.63
CA ALA A 384 0.15 5.16 -12.87
C ALA A 384 -0.54 4.50 -14.08
N TYR A 385 -0.54 3.17 -14.18
CA TYR A 385 -1.27 2.46 -15.23
C TYR A 385 -2.78 2.66 -15.13
N LEU A 386 -3.34 2.56 -13.93
CA LEU A 386 -4.78 2.73 -13.69
C LEU A 386 -5.24 4.16 -14.01
N THR A 387 -4.51 5.17 -13.54
CA THR A 387 -4.76 6.58 -13.87
C THR A 387 -4.66 6.82 -15.38
N GLU A 388 -3.63 6.29 -16.04
CA GLU A 388 -3.47 6.41 -17.50
C GLU A 388 -4.67 5.79 -18.24
N ARG A 389 -5.15 4.63 -17.80
CA ARG A 389 -6.32 3.98 -18.41
C ARG A 389 -7.59 4.81 -18.21
N GLN A 390 -7.80 5.35 -17.02
CA GLN A 390 -8.96 6.19 -16.70
C GLN A 390 -9.02 7.41 -17.62
N LEU A 391 -7.94 8.19 -17.67
CA LEU A 391 -7.84 9.39 -18.51
C LEU A 391 -8.05 9.08 -19.99
N LYS A 392 -7.57 7.93 -20.49
CA LYS A 392 -7.82 7.48 -21.88
C LYS A 392 -9.28 7.16 -22.16
N VAL A 393 -10.00 6.61 -21.19
CA VAL A 393 -11.44 6.31 -21.31
C VAL A 393 -12.27 7.59 -21.28
N GLU A 394 -11.88 8.55 -20.45
CA GLU A 394 -12.52 9.86 -20.33
C GLU A 394 -12.20 10.79 -21.52
N GLY A 395 -11.11 10.51 -22.24
CA GLY A 395 -10.69 11.26 -23.43
C GLY A 395 -9.72 12.41 -23.13
N ASP A 396 -9.10 12.39 -21.96
CA ASP A 396 -8.19 13.43 -21.45
C ASP A 396 -6.71 13.20 -21.83
N LEU A 397 -6.34 11.99 -22.30
CA LEU A 397 -4.98 11.60 -22.74
C LEU A 397 -4.85 11.20 -24.21
#